data_AF-A0A0L0FJ48-F1
#
_entry.id   AF-A0A0L0FJ48-F1
#
_cell.length_a   1.000
_cell.length_b   1.000
_cell.length_c   1.000
_cell.angle_alpha   90.00
_cell.angle_beta   90.00
_cell.angle_gamma   90.00
#
_symmetry.space_group_name_H-M   'P 1'
#
loop_
_entity.id
_entity.type
_entity.pdbx_description
1 polymer ?
#
loop_
_entity_poly.entity_id
_entity_poly.type
_entity_poly.pdbx_seq_one_letter_code
_entity_poly.pdbx_strand_id
1 'polypeptide(L)'
;MADGADVRGYFHWSLTDNFEWAEGYDPHFGLYRMADPYNEDCSRVATAGAFTYKQILQNIGTVTAALREKYGGYGPMTPETEKVGDFPDAPPPSKHNLLKTTPRP
;
A
#
# COMPACT_ATOMS: atom_id res chain seq x y z
N MET A 1 13.98 -26.03 -18.08
CA MET A 1 14.36 -25.13 -16.98
C MET A 1 13.87 -25.79 -15.70
N ALA A 2 14.67 -26.68 -15.11
CA ALA A 2 14.26 -27.50 -13.97
C ALA A 2 14.78 -26.98 -12.62
N ASP A 3 15.77 -26.09 -12.66
CA ASP A 3 16.40 -25.55 -11.47
C ASP A 3 15.76 -24.20 -11.18
N GLY A 4 14.66 -24.22 -10.42
CA GLY A 4 14.01 -23.00 -9.95
C GLY A 4 14.95 -22.12 -9.14
N ALA A 5 14.56 -20.86 -8.91
CA ALA A 5 15.34 -19.96 -8.07
C ALA A 5 15.26 -20.36 -6.58
N ASP A 6 16.38 -20.28 -5.87
CA ASP A 6 16.44 -20.49 -4.41
C ASP A 6 15.90 -19.27 -3.64
N VAL A 7 14.57 -19.17 -3.53
CA VAL A 7 13.88 -18.06 -2.87
C VAL A 7 13.67 -18.37 -1.39
N ARG A 8 14.30 -17.57 -0.52
CA ARG A 8 14.27 -17.77 0.94
C ARG A 8 13.25 -16.90 1.68
N GLY A 9 12.69 -15.90 1.01
CA GLY A 9 11.76 -14.98 1.65
C GLY A 9 11.22 -13.92 0.70
N TYR A 10 10.27 -13.16 1.20
CA TYR A 10 9.59 -12.08 0.51
C TYR A 10 9.34 -10.93 1.48
N PHE A 11 9.64 -9.71 1.05
CA PHE A 11 9.31 -8.48 1.77
C PHE A 11 8.37 -7.65 0.93
N HIS A 12 7.21 -7.33 1.49
CA HIS A 12 6.26 -6.45 0.85
C HIS A 12 6.70 -4.99 0.98
N TRP A 13 6.71 -4.26 -0.13
CA TRP A 13 6.80 -2.80 -0.12
C TRP A 13 5.37 -2.23 -0.19
N SER A 14 4.89 -1.51 0.81
CA SER A 14 5.54 -1.12 2.08
C SER A 14 4.65 -1.45 3.28
N LEU A 15 5.22 -1.39 4.49
CA LEU A 15 4.41 -1.63 5.68
C LEU A 15 3.37 -0.52 5.88
N THR A 16 3.79 0.74 5.74
CA THR A 16 2.94 1.93 5.79
C THR A 16 3.11 2.73 4.51
N ASP A 17 2.16 3.61 4.21
CA ASP A 17 2.41 4.66 3.23
C ASP A 17 3.66 5.45 3.63
N ASN A 18 4.38 5.92 2.63
CA ASN A 18 5.63 6.63 2.78
C ASN A 18 5.75 7.72 1.71
N PHE A 19 6.79 8.53 1.78
CA PHE A 19 7.05 9.58 0.79
C PHE A 19 7.68 8.97 -0.46
N GLU A 20 6.94 8.92 -1.56
CA GLU A 20 7.33 8.31 -2.81
C GLU A 20 7.96 9.34 -3.77
N TRP A 21 9.10 9.87 -3.33
CA TRP A 21 10.02 10.66 -4.15
C TRP A 21 9.37 11.85 -4.87
N ALA A 22 9.37 11.84 -6.21
CA ALA A 22 8.84 12.93 -7.02
C ALA A 22 7.32 13.09 -6.87
N GLU A 23 6.62 12.03 -6.45
CA GLU A 23 5.16 11.99 -6.33
C GLU A 23 4.68 12.33 -4.91
N GLY A 24 5.60 12.59 -3.97
CA GLY A 24 5.23 12.94 -2.60
C GLY A 24 4.45 11.84 -1.88
N TYR A 25 3.37 12.20 -1.19
CA TYR A 25 2.54 11.25 -0.44
C TYR A 25 1.26 10.83 -1.18
N ASP A 26 1.13 11.19 -2.46
CA ASP A 26 -0.07 10.90 -3.25
C ASP A 26 -0.15 9.41 -3.65
N PRO A 27 0.97 8.70 -3.92
CA PRO A 27 0.92 7.24 -4.09
C PRO A 27 0.82 6.51 -2.75
N HIS A 28 0.11 5.38 -2.77
CA HIS A 28 -0.15 4.58 -1.59
C HIS A 28 0.16 3.11 -1.82
N PHE A 29 1.28 2.67 -1.26
CA PHE A 29 1.76 1.29 -1.33
C PHE A 29 1.70 0.58 0.03
N GLY A 30 1.29 1.27 1.09
CA GLY A 30 1.28 0.72 2.43
C GLY A 30 0.23 -0.35 2.64
N LEU A 31 0.61 -1.45 3.31
CA LEU A 31 -0.37 -2.32 3.98
C LEU A 31 -1.19 -1.54 5.00
N TYR A 32 -0.62 -0.48 5.57
CA TYR A 32 -1.28 0.46 6.45
C TYR A 32 -1.30 1.87 5.83
N ARG A 33 -2.50 2.41 5.66
CA ARG A 33 -2.75 3.78 5.22
C ARG A 33 -2.34 4.75 6.30
N MET A 34 -1.61 5.82 5.97
CA MET A 34 -1.43 6.96 6.87
C MET A 34 -2.69 7.84 6.82
N ALA A 35 -3.27 8.18 7.99
CA ALA A 35 -4.48 9.01 8.02
C ALA A 35 -4.17 10.45 7.57
N ASP A 36 -3.04 10.99 8.04
CA ASP A 36 -2.49 12.27 7.60
C ASP A 36 -0.95 12.19 7.62
N PRO A 37 -0.26 12.17 6.46
CA PRO A 37 1.20 12.08 6.41
C PRO A 37 1.90 13.38 6.83
N TYR A 38 1.17 14.50 6.96
CA TYR A 38 1.72 15.80 7.35
C TYR A 38 1.53 16.11 8.84
N ASN A 39 0.87 15.22 9.58
CA ASN A 39 0.63 15.35 11.02
C ASN A 39 1.62 14.48 11.83
N GLU A 40 1.95 14.94 13.03
CA GLU A 40 2.83 14.27 13.98
C GLU A 40 2.17 13.06 14.68
N ASP A 41 0.83 12.95 14.61
CA ASP A 41 0.07 11.86 15.22
C ASP A 41 0.42 10.47 14.65
N CYS A 42 0.97 10.43 13.42
CA CYS A 42 1.37 9.22 12.72
C CYS A 42 0.32 8.10 12.76
N SER A 43 -0.97 8.45 12.73
CA SER A 43 -2.04 7.47 12.87
C SER A 43 -2.20 6.64 11.59
N ARG A 44 -2.47 5.33 11.76
CA ARG A 44 -2.55 4.37 10.64
C ARG A 44 -3.80 3.52 10.67
N VAL A 45 -4.30 3.17 9.48
CA VAL A 45 -5.46 2.29 9.29
C VAL A 45 -5.06 1.11 8.41
N ALA A 46 -5.37 -0.11 8.86
CA ALA A 46 -5.08 -1.32 8.10
C ALA A 46 -5.89 -1.37 6.80
N THR A 47 -5.24 -1.68 5.68
CA THR A 47 -5.92 -1.86 4.39
C THR A 47 -6.40 -3.31 4.20
N ALA A 48 -7.18 -3.56 3.15
CA ALA A 48 -7.51 -4.92 2.73
C ALA A 48 -6.25 -5.78 2.44
N GLY A 49 -5.18 -5.14 1.97
CA GLY A 49 -3.87 -5.77 1.76
C GLY A 49 -3.28 -6.29 3.06
N ALA A 50 -3.31 -5.51 4.16
CA ALA A 50 -2.82 -5.96 5.47
C ALA A 50 -3.54 -7.23 5.96
N PHE A 51 -4.87 -7.27 5.84
CA PHE A 51 -5.64 -8.43 6.25
C PHE A 51 -5.35 -9.66 5.39
N THR A 52 -5.20 -9.48 4.08
CA THR A 52 -4.86 -10.57 3.16
C THR A 52 -3.45 -11.09 3.42
N TYR A 53 -2.48 -10.20 3.59
CA TYR A 53 -1.10 -10.57 3.90
C TYR A 53 -1.00 -11.29 5.25
N LYS A 54 -1.75 -10.85 6.27
CA LYS A 54 -1.89 -11.57 7.54
C LYS A 54 -2.39 -13.00 7.35
N GLN A 55 -3.40 -13.22 6.51
CA GLN A 55 -3.92 -14.57 6.24
C GLN A 55 -2.87 -15.46 5.55
N ILE A 56 -2.07 -14.90 4.63
CA ILE A 56 -0.98 -15.63 3.98
C ILE A 56 0.08 -16.04 5.01
N LEU A 57 0.49 -15.12 5.88
CA LEU A 57 1.48 -15.39 6.93
C LEU A 57 0.98 -16.44 7.95
N GLN A 58 -0.29 -16.37 8.34
CA GLN A 58 -0.91 -17.34 9.26
C GLN A 58 -0.97 -18.76 8.67
N ASN A 59 -0.99 -18.90 7.34
CA ASN A 59 -0.93 -20.17 6.63
C ASN A 59 0.51 -20.60 6.29
N ILE A 60 1.50 -20.18 7.09
CA ILE A 60 2.93 -20.51 6.93
C ILE A 60 3.43 -20.12 5.52
N GLY A 61 3.01 -18.97 5.01
CA GLY A 61 3.41 -18.49 3.68
C GLY A 61 2.79 -19.26 2.51
N THR A 62 1.83 -20.15 2.75
CA THR A 62 1.11 -20.85 1.68
C THR A 62 -0.07 -20.02 1.22
N VAL A 63 -0.07 -19.64 -0.05
CA VAL A 63 -1.25 -19.09 -0.72
C VAL A 63 -2.20 -20.26 -1.01
N THR A 64 -3.28 -20.38 -0.25
CA THR A 64 -4.28 -21.43 -0.45
C THR A 64 -4.99 -21.27 -1.80
N ALA A 65 -5.56 -22.34 -2.34
CA ALA A 65 -6.36 -22.27 -3.56
C ALA A 65 -7.49 -21.23 -3.45
N ALA A 66 -8.14 -21.14 -2.29
CA ALA A 66 -9.18 -20.15 -2.02
C ALA A 66 -8.64 -18.71 -2.00
N LEU A 67 -7.46 -18.46 -1.39
CA LEU A 67 -6.83 -17.13 -1.43
C LEU A 67 -6.42 -16.76 -2.85
N ARG A 68 -5.91 -17.73 -3.62
CA ARG A 68 -5.53 -17.54 -5.03
C ARG A 68 -6.73 -17.30 -5.93
N GLU A 69 -7.83 -18.00 -5.72
CA GLU A 69 -9.08 -17.79 -6.47
C GLU A 69 -9.70 -16.42 -6.14
N LYS A 70 -9.65 -16.02 -4.87
CA LYS A 70 -10.25 -14.77 -4.39
C LYS A 70 -9.43 -13.52 -4.74
N TYR A 71 -8.11 -13.60 -4.65
CA TYR A 71 -7.22 -12.42 -4.77
C TYR A 71 -6.14 -12.56 -5.86
N GLY A 72 -5.98 -13.75 -6.45
CA GLY A 72 -5.01 -14.00 -7.50
C GLY A 72 -5.63 -14.01 -8.91
N GLY A 73 -4.76 -14.11 -9.91
CA GLY A 73 -5.13 -14.36 -11.31
C GLY A 73 -4.62 -15.72 -11.81
N TYR A 74 -5.24 -16.24 -12.88
CA TYR A 74 -4.87 -17.52 -13.52
C TYR A 74 -3.81 -17.39 -14.63
N GLY A 75 -3.39 -16.17 -14.98
CA GLY A 75 -2.57 -15.89 -16.16
C GLY A 75 -1.82 -14.57 -16.01
N PRO A 76 -1.08 -14.11 -17.04
CA PRO A 76 -0.19 -12.93 -16.92
C PRO A 76 -0.97 -11.77 -16.34
N MET A 77 -0.27 -10.86 -15.63
CA MET A 77 -0.89 -9.65 -15.05
C MET A 77 -1.95 -9.13 -16.01
N THR A 78 -3.18 -8.99 -15.53
CA THR A 78 -4.24 -8.32 -16.29
C THR A 78 -3.60 -7.07 -16.88
N PRO A 79 -3.65 -6.86 -18.21
CA PRO A 79 -3.15 -5.61 -18.79
C PRO A 79 -3.75 -4.48 -17.97
N GLU A 80 -2.91 -3.56 -17.49
CA GLU A 80 -3.42 -2.38 -16.80
C GLU A 80 -4.46 -1.75 -17.72
N THR A 81 -5.73 -1.88 -17.34
CA THR A 81 -6.80 -1.20 -18.04
C THR A 81 -6.48 0.28 -17.94
N GLU A 82 -6.40 0.97 -19.07
CA GLU A 82 -6.28 2.42 -19.12
C GLU A 82 -7.15 3.03 -18.02
N LYS A 83 -6.49 3.69 -17.06
CA LYS A 83 -7.05 4.34 -15.86
C LYS A 83 -8.57 4.24 -15.79
N VAL A 84 -9.08 3.16 -15.19
CA VAL A 84 -10.50 3.05 -14.86
C VAL A 84 -10.73 4.00 -13.69
N GLY A 85 -11.17 5.21 -14.02
CA GLY A 85 -11.83 6.19 -13.15
C GLY A 85 -11.02 6.62 -11.93
N ASP A 86 -10.75 7.91 -11.81
CA ASP A 86 -10.24 8.52 -10.58
C ASP A 86 -10.95 7.90 -9.36
N PHE A 87 -10.19 7.25 -8.49
CA PHE A 87 -10.65 7.05 -7.12
C PHE A 87 -11.09 8.44 -6.64
N PRO A 88 -12.28 8.60 -6.02
CA PRO A 88 -12.69 9.92 -5.58
C PRO A 88 -11.56 10.49 -4.74
N ASP A 89 -11.02 11.62 -5.18
CA ASP A 89 -9.96 12.33 -4.48
C ASP A 89 -10.35 12.35 -3.00
N ALA A 90 -9.42 11.92 -2.14
CA ALA A 90 -9.58 12.18 -0.73
C ALA A 90 -9.92 13.67 -0.57
N PRO A 91 -10.96 14.03 0.20
CA PRO A 91 -11.37 15.43 0.31
C PRO A 91 -10.14 16.27 0.64
N PRO A 92 -9.94 17.42 -0.03
CA PRO A 92 -8.75 18.23 0.17
C PRO A 92 -8.61 18.52 1.66
N PRO A 93 -7.37 18.46 2.21
CA PRO A 93 -7.17 18.74 3.63
C PRO A 93 -7.84 20.07 3.96
N SER A 94 -8.61 20.08 5.06
CA SER A 94 -9.35 21.27 5.46
C SER A 94 -8.40 22.46 5.52
N LYS A 95 -8.80 23.62 4.98
CA LYS A 95 -7.96 24.84 4.91
C LYS A 95 -7.60 25.44 6.29
N HIS A 96 -7.78 24.69 7.37
CA HIS A 96 -7.42 25.06 8.73
C HIS A 96 -6.11 24.38 9.14
N ASN A 97 -5.00 24.77 8.51
CA ASN A 97 -3.70 24.98 9.16
C ASN A 97 -2.67 25.44 8.13
N LEU A 98 -2.88 26.64 7.59
CA LEU A 98 -1.78 27.46 7.11
C LEU A 98 -0.98 27.91 8.34
N LEU A 99 -0.14 27.01 8.86
CA LEU A 99 0.84 27.33 9.88
C LEU A 99 1.82 28.34 9.29
N LYS A 100 1.71 29.56 9.82
CA LYS A 100 2.63 30.67 9.59
C LYS A 100 4.05 30.16 9.81
N THR A 101 4.85 30.16 8.75
CA THR A 101 6.29 29.91 8.83
C THR A 101 6.95 31.10 9.51
N THR A 102 7.17 31.01 10.83
CA THR A 102 8.17 31.87 11.46
C THR A 102 9.56 31.32 11.08
N PRO A 103 10.51 32.17 10.66
CA PRO A 103 11.88 31.71 10.45
C PRO A 103 12.49 31.40 11.82
N ARG A 104 13.03 30.19 11.96
CA ARG A 104 13.80 29.81 13.16
C ARG A 104 15.15 30.56 13.17
N PRO A 105 15.66 30.93 14.35
CA PRO A 105 16.95 31.61 14.53
C PRO A 105 18.14 30.75 14.13
#